data_AF-A0AAV1EA56-F1
#
_entry.id   AF-A0AAV1EA56-F1
#
_cell.length_a   1.000
_cell.length_b   1.000
_cell.length_c   1.000
_cell.angle_alpha   90.00
_cell.angle_beta   90.00
_cell.angle_gamma   90.00
#
_symmetry.space_group_name_H-M   'P 1'
#
loop_
_entity.id
_entity.type
_entity.pdbx_description
1 polymer ?
#
loop_
_entity_poly.entity_id
_entity_poly.type
_entity_poly.pdbx_seq_one_letter_code
_entity_poly.pdbx_strand_id
1 'polypeptide(L)'
;MEGIIKKYQQKFRKAKEEMGRWDELQSRLLSQFSSASAIIQRLQVLQNSKNYGALTCVQGIEDSVLAKQMESLQVILLGMNKTLEDFCGVCTTLEKMARDGAQLIKGGSSISSAKQQQQGVGIKPSVAVCLDGLRLLSEMHRSEYHLKVSVVAALGKVALNLCCFYTEILLVSLLCLRSEYAGIAVILMI
;
A
#
# COMPACT_ATOMS: atom_id res chain seq x y z
N MET A 1 -26.04 8.53 26.73
CA MET A 1 -25.95 8.87 25.28
C MET A 1 -24.66 9.62 24.95
N GLU A 2 -24.24 10.63 25.73
CA GLU A 2 -23.00 11.40 25.49
C GLU A 2 -21.70 10.55 25.48
N GLY A 3 -21.59 9.53 26.34
CA GLY A 3 -20.42 8.65 26.37
C GLY A 3 -20.22 7.85 25.08
N ILE A 4 -21.30 7.47 24.39
CA ILE A 4 -21.26 6.76 23.10
C ILE A 4 -20.79 7.72 22.01
N ILE A 5 -21.32 8.94 22.00
CA ILE A 5 -20.91 10.00 21.04
C ILE A 5 -19.43 10.35 21.20
N LYS A 6 -18.92 10.48 22.43
CA LYS A 6 -17.49 10.72 22.70
C LYS A 6 -16.61 9.58 22.19
N LYS A 7 -17.02 8.31 22.38
CA LYS A 7 -16.32 7.14 21.83
C LYS A 7 -16.28 7.16 20.30
N TYR A 8 -17.38 7.54 19.64
CA TYR A 8 -17.39 7.70 18.19
C TYR A 8 -16.46 8.82 17.73
N GLN A 9 -16.50 9.99 18.35
CA GLN A 9 -15.61 11.10 18.02
C GLN A 9 -14.13 10.75 18.17
N GLN A 10 -13.78 9.95 19.19
CA GLN A 10 -12.42 9.45 19.36
C GLN A 10 -12.02 8.50 18.22
N LYS A 11 -12.91 7.60 17.79
CA LYS A 11 -12.67 6.74 16.62
C LYS A 11 -12.45 7.58 15.36
N PHE A 12 -13.27 8.59 15.10
CA PHE A 12 -13.07 9.45 13.92
C PHE A 12 -11.75 10.23 13.95
N ARG A 13 -11.30 10.69 15.12
CA ARG A 13 -9.97 11.30 15.26
C ARG A 13 -8.86 10.32 14.88
N LYS A 14 -8.93 9.09 15.39
CA LYS A 14 -7.98 8.04 15.02
C LYS A 14 -8.03 7.72 13.52
N ALA A 15 -9.22 7.67 12.91
CA ALA A 15 -9.35 7.41 11.48
C ALA A 15 -8.65 8.51 10.68
N LYS A 16 -8.79 9.76 11.11
CA LYS A 16 -8.10 10.90 10.51
C LYS A 16 -6.56 10.82 10.66
N GLU A 17 -6.07 10.33 11.79
CA GLU A 17 -4.63 10.08 12.00
C GLU A 17 -4.12 9.00 11.05
N GLU A 18 -4.85 7.88 10.91
CA GLU A 18 -4.52 6.83 9.95
C GLU A 18 -4.55 7.33 8.50
N MET A 19 -5.45 8.26 8.17
CA MET A 19 -5.48 8.94 6.86
C MET A 19 -4.24 9.82 6.65
N GLY A 20 -3.79 10.56 7.66
CA GLY A 20 -2.54 11.30 7.56
C GLY A 20 -1.33 10.39 7.34
N ARG A 21 -1.28 9.26 8.06
CA ARG A 21 -0.27 8.23 7.84
C ARG A 21 -0.36 7.63 6.43
N TRP A 22 -1.56 7.42 5.90
CA TRP A 22 -1.74 6.96 4.52
C TRP A 22 -1.09 7.91 3.50
N ASP A 23 -1.27 9.22 3.66
CA ASP A 23 -0.70 10.23 2.75
C ASP A 23 0.85 10.25 2.79
N GLU A 24 1.42 10.07 3.98
CA GLU A 24 2.88 9.92 4.15
C GLU A 24 3.40 8.66 3.45
N LEU A 25 2.72 7.53 3.64
CA LEU A 25 3.05 6.25 2.98
C LEU A 25 2.90 6.36 1.46
N GLN A 26 1.91 7.08 0.98
CA GLN A 26 1.67 7.33 -0.45
C GLN A 26 2.82 8.14 -1.06
N SER A 27 3.23 9.22 -0.41
CA SER A 27 4.37 10.04 -0.84
C SER A 27 5.66 9.21 -0.89
N ARG A 28 5.89 8.39 0.14
CA ARG A 28 7.04 7.48 0.22
C ARG A 28 7.03 6.44 -0.90
N LEU A 29 5.90 5.76 -1.13
CA LEU A 29 5.78 4.75 -2.18
C LEU A 29 6.00 5.34 -3.57
N LEU A 30 5.42 6.52 -3.85
CA LEU A 30 5.61 7.20 -5.13
C LEU A 30 7.07 7.58 -5.38
N SER A 31 7.77 8.06 -4.35
CA SER A 31 9.20 8.35 -4.43
C SER A 31 10.01 7.07 -4.71
N GLN A 32 9.73 5.98 -4.00
CA GLN A 32 10.43 4.71 -4.20
C GLN A 32 10.16 4.13 -5.59
N PHE A 33 8.90 4.13 -6.03
CA PHE A 33 8.50 3.66 -7.36
C PHE A 33 9.19 4.45 -8.48
N SER A 34 9.25 5.77 -8.35
CA SER A 34 9.93 6.64 -9.34
C SER A 34 11.42 6.33 -9.40
N SER A 35 12.08 6.17 -8.25
CA SER A 35 13.49 5.79 -8.16
C SER A 35 13.77 4.41 -8.77
N ALA A 36 12.93 3.42 -8.47
CA ALA A 36 13.04 2.09 -9.05
C ALA A 36 12.87 2.13 -10.57
N SER A 37 11.86 2.86 -11.07
CA SER A 37 11.60 3.03 -12.50
C SER A 37 12.79 3.68 -13.23
N ALA A 38 13.39 4.70 -12.63
CA ALA A 38 14.58 5.36 -13.18
C ALA A 38 15.81 4.44 -13.23
N ILE A 39 15.99 3.56 -12.24
CA ILE A 39 17.06 2.54 -12.29
C ILE A 39 16.76 1.53 -13.40
N ILE A 40 15.54 1.02 -13.49
CA ILE A 40 15.11 0.07 -14.53
C ILE A 40 15.37 0.63 -15.94
N GLN A 41 15.03 1.90 -16.18
CA GLN A 41 15.31 2.57 -17.45
C GLN A 41 16.82 2.69 -17.72
N ARG A 42 17.63 3.00 -16.70
CA ARG A 42 19.10 3.05 -16.85
C ARG A 42 19.69 1.67 -17.13
N LEU A 43 19.19 0.62 -16.48
CA LEU A 43 19.65 -0.76 -16.71
C LEU A 43 19.50 -1.18 -18.18
N GLN A 44 18.41 -0.79 -18.85
CA GLN A 44 18.22 -1.06 -20.28
C GLN A 44 19.33 -0.47 -21.16
N VAL A 45 19.87 0.69 -20.79
CA VAL A 45 20.97 1.35 -21.52
C VAL A 45 22.31 0.72 -21.15
N LEU A 46 22.52 0.42 -19.87
CA LEU A 46 23.79 -0.10 -19.35
C LEU A 46 24.08 -1.54 -19.79
N GLN A 47 23.08 -2.30 -20.22
CA GLN A 47 23.30 -3.64 -20.78
C GLN A 47 24.01 -3.64 -22.14
N ASN A 48 24.11 -2.49 -22.81
CA ASN A 48 24.81 -2.39 -24.08
C ASN A 48 26.23 -1.89 -23.85
N SER A 49 27.21 -2.78 -23.96
CA SER A 49 28.63 -2.49 -23.79
C SER A 49 29.16 -1.35 -24.65
N LYS A 50 28.51 -1.04 -25.79
CA LYS A 50 28.85 0.12 -26.65
C LYS A 50 28.61 1.47 -25.96
N ASN A 51 27.76 1.52 -24.95
CA ASN A 51 27.38 2.76 -24.26
C ASN A 51 28.42 3.23 -23.23
N TYR A 52 29.46 2.44 -22.97
CA TYR A 52 30.54 2.79 -22.03
C TYR A 52 31.60 3.71 -22.65
N GLY A 53 31.68 3.77 -23.98
CA GLY A 53 32.56 4.70 -24.70
C GLY A 53 34.02 4.62 -24.23
N ALA A 54 34.58 5.74 -23.79
CA ALA A 54 35.96 5.80 -23.30
C ALA A 54 36.22 4.95 -22.05
N LEU A 55 35.18 4.53 -21.32
CA LEU A 55 35.31 3.71 -20.11
C LEU A 55 35.63 2.24 -20.40
N THR A 56 35.56 1.78 -21.65
CA THR A 56 35.88 0.39 -22.02
C THR A 56 37.34 0.03 -21.74
N CYS A 57 38.22 1.01 -21.51
CA CYS A 57 39.60 0.76 -21.07
C CYS A 57 39.71 0.28 -19.60
N VAL A 58 38.64 0.42 -18.82
CA VAL A 58 38.59 -0.01 -17.42
C VAL A 58 38.05 -1.44 -17.36
N GLN A 59 38.91 -2.38 -16.95
CA GLN A 59 38.54 -3.79 -16.83
C GLN A 59 37.41 -3.97 -15.79
N GLY A 60 36.33 -4.67 -16.18
CA GLY A 60 35.21 -5.00 -15.30
C GLY A 60 34.26 -3.84 -14.95
N ILE A 61 34.37 -2.68 -15.63
CA ILE A 61 33.51 -1.52 -15.36
C ILE A 61 32.03 -1.81 -15.61
N GLU A 62 31.71 -2.61 -16.63
CA GLU A 62 30.34 -2.98 -17.00
C GLU A 62 29.68 -3.75 -15.85
N ASP A 63 30.30 -4.83 -15.42
CA ASP A 63 29.84 -5.66 -14.30
C ASP A 63 29.71 -4.86 -13.00
N SER A 64 30.69 -3.99 -12.70
CA SER A 64 30.69 -3.17 -11.49
C SER A 64 29.52 -2.19 -11.46
N VAL A 65 29.26 -1.50 -12.58
CA VAL A 65 28.16 -0.53 -12.69
C VAL A 65 26.81 -1.24 -12.63
N LEU A 66 26.65 -2.35 -13.35
CA LEU A 66 25.42 -3.15 -13.34
C LEU A 66 25.13 -3.68 -11.93
N ALA A 67 26.13 -4.26 -11.26
CA ALA A 67 26.00 -4.75 -9.89
C ALA A 67 25.54 -3.63 -8.93
N LYS A 68 26.09 -2.42 -9.06
CA LYS A 68 25.71 -1.31 -8.17
C LYS A 68 24.29 -0.80 -8.42
N GLN A 69 23.86 -0.74 -9.69
CA GLN A 69 22.48 -0.40 -10.03
C GLN A 69 21.51 -1.46 -9.50
N MET A 70 21.85 -2.74 -9.62
CA MET A 70 21.05 -3.85 -9.13
C MET A 70 20.91 -3.86 -7.60
N GLU A 71 22.01 -3.66 -6.87
CA GLU A 71 21.99 -3.53 -5.41
C GLU A 71 21.06 -2.38 -4.98
N SER A 72 21.18 -1.24 -5.66
CA SER A 72 20.33 -0.07 -5.37
C SER A 72 18.84 -0.35 -5.66
N LEU A 73 18.54 -1.02 -6.78
CA LEU A 73 17.18 -1.42 -7.14
C LEU A 73 16.60 -2.38 -6.11
N GLN A 74 17.38 -3.36 -5.66
CA GLN A 74 16.97 -4.32 -4.65
C GLN A 74 16.60 -3.61 -3.33
N VAL A 75 17.45 -2.70 -2.85
CA VAL A 75 17.18 -1.92 -1.63
C VAL A 75 15.86 -1.14 -1.75
N ILE A 76 15.61 -0.53 -2.92
CA ILE A 76 14.37 0.20 -3.15
C ILE A 76 13.16 -0.74 -3.17
N LEU A 77 13.22 -1.88 -3.87
CA LEU A 77 12.12 -2.85 -3.93
C LEU A 77 11.78 -3.42 -2.55
N LEU A 78 12.79 -3.72 -1.73
CA LEU A 78 12.59 -4.11 -0.33
C LEU A 78 11.92 -2.99 0.48
N GLY A 79 12.33 -1.74 0.28
CA GLY A 79 11.70 -0.58 0.90
C GLY A 79 10.25 -0.36 0.46
N MET A 80 9.92 -0.68 -0.80
CA MET A 80 8.54 -0.63 -1.31
C MET A 80 7.68 -1.70 -0.65
N ASN A 81 8.19 -2.94 -0.53
CA ASN A 81 7.50 -4.01 0.18
C ASN A 81 7.21 -3.62 1.63
N LYS A 82 8.19 -3.03 2.32
CA LYS A 82 7.99 -2.54 3.68
C LYS A 82 6.90 -1.45 3.75
N THR A 83 6.83 -0.59 2.74
CA THR A 83 5.77 0.42 2.65
C THR A 83 4.39 -0.18 2.41
N LEU A 84 4.29 -1.25 1.63
CA LEU A 84 3.05 -2.00 1.45
C LEU A 84 2.59 -2.67 2.74
N GLU A 85 3.49 -3.26 3.52
CA GLU A 85 3.15 -3.80 4.85
C GLU A 85 2.54 -2.71 5.76
N ASP A 86 3.12 -1.50 5.74
CA ASP A 86 2.61 -0.38 6.53
C ASP A 86 1.21 0.07 6.05
N PHE A 87 0.97 0.08 4.73
CA PHE A 87 -0.37 0.32 4.16
C PHE A 87 -1.40 -0.73 4.59
N CYS A 88 -0.98 -2.00 4.64
CA CYS A 88 -1.81 -3.10 5.15
C CYS A 88 -2.23 -2.85 6.60
N GLY A 89 -1.29 -2.36 7.42
CA GLY A 89 -1.55 -1.98 8.81
C GLY A 89 -2.60 -0.87 8.94
N VAL A 90 -2.55 0.14 8.08
CA VAL A 90 -3.58 1.20 8.01
C VAL A 90 -4.94 0.61 7.62
N CYS A 91 -5.01 -0.18 6.55
CA CYS A 91 -6.25 -0.83 6.10
C CYS A 91 -6.87 -1.68 7.22
N THR A 92 -6.06 -2.52 7.88
CA THR A 92 -6.50 -3.38 8.98
C THR A 92 -7.06 -2.57 10.14
N THR A 93 -6.46 -1.42 10.44
CA THR A 93 -6.93 -0.51 11.49
C THR A 93 -8.26 0.12 11.12
N LEU A 94 -8.41 0.65 9.90
CA LEU A 94 -9.67 1.24 9.41
C LEU A 94 -10.81 0.21 9.41
N GLU A 95 -10.55 -1.00 8.91
CA GLU A 95 -11.53 -2.09 8.90
C GLU A 95 -11.98 -2.47 10.32
N LYS A 96 -11.03 -2.60 11.25
CA LYS A 96 -11.33 -2.89 12.65
C LYS A 96 -12.23 -1.80 13.23
N MET A 97 -11.91 -0.53 12.96
CA MET A 97 -12.70 0.58 13.45
C MET A 97 -14.13 0.60 12.88
N ALA A 98 -14.30 0.26 11.60
CA ALA A 98 -15.61 0.11 10.97
C ALA A 98 -16.42 -1.02 11.62
N ARG A 99 -15.82 -2.21 11.81
CA ARG A 99 -16.46 -3.36 12.47
C ARG A 99 -16.85 -3.05 13.91
N ASP A 100 -15.92 -2.53 14.71
CA ASP A 100 -16.18 -2.17 16.10
C ASP A 100 -17.23 -1.04 16.19
N GLY A 101 -17.30 -0.16 15.19
CA GLY A 101 -18.28 0.90 15.10
C GLY A 101 -19.71 0.38 14.88
N ALA A 102 -19.86 -0.61 14.00
CA ALA A 102 -21.12 -1.27 13.71
C ALA A 102 -21.65 -2.11 14.90
N GLN A 103 -20.75 -2.78 15.63
CA GLN A 103 -21.11 -3.59 16.81
C GLN A 103 -21.68 -2.74 17.96
N LEU A 104 -21.21 -1.51 18.13
CA LEU A 104 -21.71 -0.59 19.16
C LEU A 104 -23.18 -0.18 18.95
N ILE A 105 -23.69 -0.19 17.71
CA ILE A 105 -25.12 0.03 17.42
C ILE A 105 -25.92 -1.24 17.71
N LYS A 106 -25.41 -2.40 17.30
CA LYS A 106 -26.08 -3.70 17.48
C LYS A 106 -26.22 -4.12 18.95
N GLY A 107 -25.27 -3.72 19.82
CA GLY A 107 -25.33 -4.01 21.26
C GLY A 107 -26.09 -2.98 22.11
N GLY A 108 -26.54 -1.85 21.53
CA GLY A 108 -27.22 -0.77 22.25
C GLY A 108 -28.74 -0.71 22.02
N SER A 109 -29.30 -1.68 21.29
CA SER A 109 -30.67 -1.65 20.78
C SER A 109 -31.74 -2.10 21.79
N SER A 110 -31.80 -1.48 22.97
CA SER A 110 -32.98 -1.61 23.83
C SER A 110 -33.74 -0.31 24.10
N ILE A 111 -33.19 0.89 23.86
CA ILE A 111 -33.93 2.13 24.13
C ILE A 111 -33.52 3.24 23.17
N SER A 112 -34.46 3.71 22.32
CA SER A 112 -34.50 5.03 21.61
C SER A 112 -34.69 5.03 20.08
N SER A 113 -35.07 3.90 19.45
CA SER A 113 -35.25 3.80 17.99
C SER A 113 -36.41 4.60 17.35
N ALA A 114 -37.24 5.33 18.11
CA ALA A 114 -38.40 6.03 17.52
C ALA A 114 -38.36 7.56 17.60
N LYS A 115 -37.61 8.16 18.53
CA LYS A 115 -37.63 9.64 18.75
C LYS A 115 -36.45 10.39 18.13
N GLN A 116 -35.40 9.71 17.65
CA GLN A 116 -34.20 10.36 17.10
C GLN A 116 -34.22 10.58 15.59
N GLN A 117 -35.20 10.03 14.85
CA GLN A 117 -35.26 10.19 13.39
C GLN A 117 -35.83 11.56 12.95
N GLN A 118 -36.38 12.37 13.87
CA GLN A 118 -37.04 13.65 13.55
C GLN A 118 -36.36 14.91 14.13
N GLN A 119 -35.23 14.81 14.82
CA GLN A 119 -34.47 16.01 15.25
C GLN A 119 -33.28 16.26 14.31
N GLY A 120 -33.59 16.51 13.04
CA GLY A 120 -32.64 16.98 12.03
C GLY A 120 -32.72 18.49 11.85
N VAL A 121 -32.48 19.27 12.90
CA VAL A 121 -32.19 20.71 12.77
C VAL A 121 -30.77 20.94 13.31
N GLY A 122 -29.80 20.83 12.41
CA GLY A 122 -28.37 21.04 12.67
C GLY A 122 -27.48 20.30 11.65
N ILE A 123 -26.32 20.88 11.30
CA ILE A 123 -25.35 20.39 10.29
C ILE A 123 -24.64 19.07 10.69
N LYS A 124 -24.97 18.48 11.85
CA LYS A 124 -24.22 17.34 12.40
C LYS A 124 -24.78 16.01 11.86
N PRO A 125 -23.98 15.22 11.10
CA PRO A 125 -24.44 13.94 10.55
C PRO A 125 -24.81 12.94 11.65
N SER A 126 -25.76 12.06 11.34
CA SER A 126 -26.17 10.99 12.25
C SER A 126 -25.05 9.96 12.42
N VAL A 127 -25.08 9.20 13.53
CA VAL A 127 -24.07 8.16 13.80
C VAL A 127 -24.07 7.07 12.72
N ALA A 128 -25.24 6.74 12.16
CA ALA A 128 -25.37 5.78 11.07
C ALA A 128 -24.64 6.27 9.81
N VAL A 129 -24.89 7.52 9.39
CA VAL A 129 -24.22 8.14 8.23
C VAL A 129 -22.70 8.18 8.43
N CYS A 130 -22.24 8.49 9.63
CA CYS A 130 -20.81 8.46 9.95
C CYS A 130 -20.21 7.06 9.82
N LEU A 131 -20.91 6.01 10.29
CA LEU A 131 -20.43 4.63 10.19
C LEU A 131 -20.39 4.11 8.77
N ASP A 132 -21.39 4.45 7.97
CA ASP A 132 -21.40 4.13 6.55
C ASP A 132 -20.23 4.81 5.84
N GLY A 133 -19.94 6.06 6.19
CA GLY A 133 -18.74 6.76 5.71
C GLY A 133 -17.43 6.07 6.10
N LEU A 134 -17.30 5.60 7.35
CA LEU A 134 -16.09 4.88 7.78
C LEU A 134 -15.94 3.52 7.09
N ARG A 135 -17.06 2.82 6.86
CA ARG A 135 -17.07 1.57 6.09
C ARG A 135 -16.63 1.81 4.65
N LEU A 136 -17.22 2.79 3.98
CA LEU A 136 -16.87 3.16 2.61
C LEU A 136 -15.38 3.54 2.51
N LEU A 137 -14.90 4.36 3.46
CA LEU A 137 -13.49 4.75 3.54
C LEU A 137 -12.57 3.52 3.62
N SER A 138 -12.91 2.56 4.49
CA SER A 138 -12.17 1.32 4.63
C SER A 138 -12.16 0.47 3.36
N GLU A 139 -13.31 0.36 2.68
CA GLU A 139 -13.45 -0.39 1.42
C GLU A 139 -12.60 0.25 0.30
N MET A 140 -12.69 1.57 0.15
CA MET A 140 -11.89 2.32 -0.84
C MET A 140 -10.39 2.12 -0.64
N HIS A 141 -9.91 2.30 0.59
CA HIS A 141 -8.48 2.17 0.91
C HIS A 141 -7.98 0.74 0.72
N ARG A 142 -8.82 -0.26 1.03
CA ARG A 142 -8.50 -1.66 0.79
C ARG A 142 -8.34 -1.95 -0.70
N SER A 143 -9.28 -1.48 -1.52
CA SER A 143 -9.18 -1.62 -2.98
C SER A 143 -7.94 -0.93 -3.54
N GLU A 144 -7.67 0.30 -3.08
CA GLU A 144 -6.48 1.04 -3.50
C GLU A 144 -5.18 0.33 -3.08
N TYR A 145 -5.12 -0.20 -1.86
CA TYR A 145 -4.00 -1.01 -1.39
C TYR A 145 -3.74 -2.21 -2.30
N HIS A 146 -4.77 -2.97 -2.66
CA HIS A 146 -4.63 -4.11 -3.57
C HIS A 146 -4.07 -3.70 -4.93
N LEU A 147 -4.55 -2.58 -5.48
CA LEU A 147 -4.00 -2.03 -6.72
C LEU A 147 -2.51 -1.69 -6.57
N LYS A 148 -2.11 -1.04 -5.46
CA LYS A 148 -0.68 -0.73 -5.19
C LYS A 148 0.16 -2.00 -5.15
N VAL A 149 -0.29 -3.04 -4.45
CA VAL A 149 0.41 -4.33 -4.40
C VAL A 149 0.58 -4.92 -5.81
N SER A 150 -0.48 -4.92 -6.63
CA SER A 150 -0.41 -5.42 -8.00
C SER A 150 0.59 -4.64 -8.87
N VAL A 151 0.61 -3.31 -8.74
CA VAL A 151 1.54 -2.45 -9.48
C VAL A 151 3.00 -2.69 -9.05
N VAL A 152 3.26 -2.80 -7.76
CA VAL A 152 4.61 -3.10 -7.24
C VAL A 152 5.07 -4.50 -7.67
N ALA A 153 4.16 -5.49 -7.64
CA ALA A 153 4.45 -6.82 -8.15
C ALA A 153 4.81 -6.79 -9.64
N ALA A 154 4.07 -6.04 -10.45
CA ALA A 154 4.34 -5.89 -11.88
C ALA A 154 5.71 -5.23 -12.13
N LEU A 155 6.05 -4.19 -11.36
CA LEU A 155 7.38 -3.56 -11.43
C LEU A 155 8.50 -4.56 -11.10
N GLY A 156 8.31 -5.37 -10.06
CA GLY A 156 9.26 -6.43 -9.69
C GLY A 156 9.46 -7.47 -10.79
N LYS A 157 8.39 -7.83 -11.52
CA LYS A 157 8.50 -8.72 -12.69
C LYS A 157 9.28 -8.08 -13.84
N VAL A 158 9.07 -6.79 -14.11
CA VAL A 158 9.84 -6.06 -15.12
C VAL A 158 11.32 -6.03 -14.74
N ALA A 159 11.63 -5.75 -13.47
CA ALA A 159 12.99 -5.79 -12.95
C ALA A 159 13.64 -7.18 -13.12
N LEU A 160 12.92 -8.26 -12.81
CA LEU A 160 13.42 -9.63 -13.00
C LEU A 160 13.79 -9.92 -14.45
N ASN A 161 12.95 -9.55 -15.40
CA ASN A 161 13.19 -9.81 -16.82
C ASN A 161 14.47 -9.12 -17.33
N LEU A 162 14.84 -7.99 -16.73
CA LEU A 162 16.07 -7.27 -17.03
C LEU A 162 17.29 -7.87 -16.31
N CYS A 163 17.09 -8.75 -15.34
CA CYS A 163 18.13 -9.20 -14.42
C CYS A 163 18.42 -10.71 -14.52
N CYS A 164 18.05 -11.40 -15.61
CA CYS A 164 18.15 -12.86 -15.76
C CYS A 164 19.54 -13.51 -15.51
N PHE A 165 20.61 -12.75 -15.28
CA PHE A 165 21.93 -13.26 -14.87
C PHE A 165 22.22 -13.19 -13.35
N TYR A 166 21.33 -12.59 -12.54
CA TYR A 166 21.54 -12.31 -11.10
C TYR A 166 20.32 -12.73 -10.25
N THR A 167 19.79 -13.91 -10.51
CA THR A 167 18.39 -14.31 -10.23
C THR A 167 18.04 -14.69 -8.79
N GLU A 168 18.99 -14.96 -7.90
CA GLU A 168 18.64 -15.57 -6.60
C GLU A 168 17.95 -14.60 -5.62
N ILE A 169 18.20 -13.30 -5.71
CA ILE A 169 17.83 -12.36 -4.64
C ILE A 169 16.47 -11.68 -4.91
N LEU A 170 16.17 -11.38 -6.17
CA LEU A 170 14.93 -10.69 -6.58
C LEU A 170 13.71 -11.62 -6.54
N LEU A 171 13.95 -12.93 -6.56
CA LEU A 171 12.96 -14.00 -6.35
C LEU A 171 12.40 -13.99 -4.92
N VAL A 172 13.22 -13.71 -3.91
CA VAL A 172 12.78 -13.62 -2.51
C VAL A 172 11.79 -12.46 -2.31
N SER A 173 12.05 -11.30 -2.93
CA SER A 173 11.16 -10.13 -2.83
C SER A 173 9.79 -10.37 -3.49
N LEU A 174 9.75 -11.15 -4.57
CA LEU A 174 8.50 -11.56 -5.25
C LEU A 174 7.79 -12.71 -4.53
N LEU A 175 8.52 -13.64 -3.91
CA LEU A 175 7.95 -14.72 -3.10
C LEU A 175 7.31 -14.19 -1.81
N CYS A 176 7.92 -13.18 -1.16
CA CYS A 176 7.29 -12.46 -0.05
C CYS A 176 5.95 -11.83 -0.46
N LEU A 177 5.87 -11.21 -1.65
CA LEU A 177 4.60 -10.69 -2.18
C LEU A 177 3.60 -11.78 -2.56
N ARG A 178 4.03 -13.03 -2.78
CA ARG A 178 3.16 -14.14 -3.22
C ARG A 178 2.59 -14.92 -2.03
N SER A 179 3.33 -15.02 -0.93
CA SER A 179 2.93 -15.76 0.28
C SER A 179 1.70 -15.16 0.97
N GLU A 180 1.56 -13.84 1.00
CA GLU A 180 0.40 -13.16 1.61
C GLU A 180 -0.85 -13.12 0.69
N TYR A 181 -0.73 -13.49 -0.58
CA TYR A 181 -1.78 -13.32 -1.61
C TYR A 181 -2.16 -14.60 -2.36
N ALA A 182 -1.82 -15.77 -1.81
CA ALA A 182 -2.16 -17.07 -2.40
C ALA A 182 -3.67 -17.24 -2.70
N GLY A 183 -4.55 -16.47 -2.04
CA GLY A 183 -5.99 -16.46 -2.33
C GLY A 183 -6.43 -15.66 -3.56
N ILE A 184 -5.65 -14.68 -4.04
CA ILE A 184 -6.02 -13.82 -5.20
C ILE A 184 -5.29 -14.26 -6.48
N ALA A 185 -4.13 -14.91 -6.35
CA ALA A 185 -3.34 -15.37 -7.49
C ALA A 185 -4.06 -16.41 -8.39
N VAL A 186 -5.11 -17.07 -7.88
CA VAL A 186 -5.92 -18.04 -8.66
C VAL A 186 -6.86 -17.34 -9.66
N ILE A 187 -7.21 -16.07 -9.44
CA ILE A 187 -8.16 -15.34 -10.31
C ILE A 187 -7.49 -14.65 -11.51
N LEU A 188 -6.17 -14.43 -11.46
CA LEU A 188 -5.40 -13.81 -12.55
C LEU A 188 -4.62 -14.82 -13.41
N MET A 189 -4.90 -16.12 -13.26
CA MET A 189 -4.35 -17.20 -14.10
C MET A 189 -5.44 -17.98 -14.87
N ILE A 190 -6.56 -17.33 -15.16
CA ILE A 190 -7.53 -17.70 -16.22
C ILE A 190 -7.62 -16.50 -17.16
#